data_AF-A0A543D9J9-F1
#
_entry.id   AF-A0A543D9J9-F1
#
_cell.length_a   1.000
_cell.length_b   1.000
_cell.length_c   1.000
_cell.angle_alpha   90.00
_cell.angle_beta   90.00
_cell.angle_gamma   90.00
#
_symmetry.space_group_name_H-M   'P 1'
#
loop_
_entity.id
_entity.type
_entity.pdbx_description
1 polymer ?
#
loop_
_entity_poly.entity_id
_entity_poly.type
_entity_poly.pdbx_seq_one_letter_code
_entity_poly.pdbx_strand_id
1 'polypeptide(L)'
;MPRLRRAVVLAACAVLVGALAGLAVADPFHLRHIRWFTAGLVLLAVLLVTAAFAVVARRGVLRVFVLVVGGIAALGWVAVVALADQVSVENREVSEVADGDRRLVVVEGALGAIDPVYAVVLRSGGGPFEQETVVYQGVEAAPAPAEVRFVDPDTVEVRTGAGCAYRSEVEAVTLAVDPVHRPLRADGC
;
A
#
# COMPACT_ATOMS: atom_id res chain seq x y z
N MET A 1 -20.35 35.65 -12.91
CA MET A 1 -19.79 34.99 -11.70
C MET A 1 -19.84 33.44 -11.65
N PRO A 2 -20.59 32.67 -12.46
CA PRO A 2 -20.71 31.21 -12.25
C PRO A 2 -19.43 30.41 -12.54
N ARG A 3 -18.57 30.89 -13.45
CA ARG A 3 -17.29 30.22 -13.77
C ARG A 3 -16.26 30.31 -12.65
N LEU A 4 -16.17 31.45 -11.98
CA LEU A 4 -15.26 31.64 -10.84
C LEU A 4 -15.67 30.73 -9.68
N ARG A 5 -16.98 30.67 -9.37
CA ARG A 5 -17.52 29.77 -8.36
C ARG A 5 -17.21 28.30 -8.67
N ARG A 6 -17.37 27.86 -9.93
CA ARG A 6 -17.00 26.51 -10.37
C ARG A 6 -15.50 26.23 -10.21
N ALA A 7 -14.65 27.18 -10.60
CA ALA A 7 -13.20 27.05 -10.44
C ALA A 7 -12.77 26.95 -8.97
N VAL A 8 -13.38 27.76 -8.09
CA VAL A 8 -13.13 27.70 -6.64
C VAL A 8 -13.56 26.35 -6.06
N VAL A 9 -14.73 25.82 -6.46
CA VAL A 9 -15.17 24.49 -6.02
C VAL A 9 -14.21 23.40 -6.48
N LEU A 10 -13.77 23.42 -7.75
CA LEU A 10 -12.79 22.46 -8.26
C LEU A 10 -11.44 22.55 -7.54
N ALA A 11 -10.98 23.78 -7.25
CA ALA A 11 -9.75 24.00 -6.49
C ALA A 11 -9.87 23.48 -5.06
N ALA A 12 -11.01 23.72 -4.39
CA ALA A 12 -11.27 23.18 -3.06
C ALA A 12 -11.30 21.64 -3.06
N CYS A 13 -11.93 21.02 -4.06
CA CYS A 13 -11.90 19.57 -4.23
C CYS A 13 -10.47 19.07 -4.47
N ALA A 14 -9.67 19.76 -5.28
CA ALA A 14 -8.28 19.38 -5.53
C ALA A 14 -7.44 19.42 -4.24
N VAL A 15 -7.63 20.44 -3.39
CA VAL A 15 -6.96 20.54 -2.09
C VAL A 15 -7.38 19.39 -1.17
N LEU A 16 -8.68 19.07 -1.11
CA LEU A 16 -9.19 17.94 -0.31
C LEU A 16 -8.59 16.61 -0.77
N VAL A 17 -8.59 16.35 -2.09
CA VAL A 17 -8.01 15.14 -2.67
C VAL A 17 -6.50 15.07 -2.41
N GLY A 18 -5.79 16.20 -2.50
CA GLY A 18 -4.37 16.29 -2.15
C GLY A 18 -4.10 15.97 -0.68
N ALA A 19 -4.94 16.45 0.24
CA ALA A 19 -4.84 16.12 1.65
C ALA A 19 -5.08 14.63 1.92
N LEU A 20 -6.06 14.02 1.24
CA LEU A 20 -6.30 12.56 1.31
C LEU A 20 -5.13 11.76 0.74
N ALA A 21 -4.52 12.22 -0.36
CA ALA A 21 -3.32 11.59 -0.90
C ALA A 21 -2.15 11.66 0.10
N GLY A 22 -1.99 12.80 0.78
CA GLY A 22 -0.99 12.96 1.83
C GLY A 22 -1.23 12.02 3.02
N LEU A 23 -2.48 11.85 3.44
CA LEU A 23 -2.84 10.89 4.48
C LEU A 23 -2.58 9.44 4.03
N ALA A 24 -2.87 9.13 2.77
CA ALA A 24 -2.61 7.82 2.20
C ALA A 24 -1.10 7.49 2.13
N VAL A 25 -0.23 8.50 1.96
CA VAL A 25 1.23 8.32 2.05
C VAL A 25 1.69 7.97 3.47
N ALA A 26 1.03 8.50 4.49
CA ALA A 26 1.34 8.15 5.88
C ALA A 26 0.87 6.73 6.27
N ASP A 27 -0.07 6.17 5.51
CA ASP A 27 -0.65 4.83 5.66
C ASP A 27 -0.93 4.37 7.11
N PRO A 28 -1.70 5.15 7.90
CA PRO A 28 -1.93 4.84 9.31
C PRO A 28 -2.74 3.56 9.55
N PHE A 29 -3.33 2.99 8.49
CA PHE A 29 -4.18 1.80 8.54
C PHE A 29 -3.56 0.59 7.81
N HIS A 30 -2.30 0.70 7.35
CA HIS A 30 -1.59 -0.37 6.65
C HIS A 30 -2.43 -0.98 5.51
N LEU A 31 -2.99 -0.16 4.63
CA LEU A 31 -3.87 -0.66 3.56
C LEU A 31 -3.05 -1.44 2.53
N ARG A 32 -3.42 -2.69 2.27
CA ARG A 32 -2.76 -3.57 1.28
C ARG A 32 -2.64 -2.90 -0.10
N HIS A 33 -3.71 -2.19 -0.49
CA HIS A 33 -3.80 -1.54 -1.79
C HIS A 33 -3.52 -0.03 -1.73
N ILE A 34 -2.83 0.46 -0.69
CA ILE A 34 -2.56 1.89 -0.49
C ILE A 34 -1.90 2.55 -1.70
N ARG A 35 -1.01 1.82 -2.39
CA ARG A 35 -0.32 2.31 -3.59
C ARG A 35 -1.30 2.72 -4.69
N TRP A 36 -2.34 1.91 -4.91
CA TRP A 36 -3.37 2.18 -5.91
C TRP A 36 -4.28 3.34 -5.50
N PHE A 37 -4.63 3.44 -4.21
CA PHE A 37 -5.38 4.60 -3.70
C PHE A 37 -4.60 5.90 -3.86
N THR A 38 -3.35 5.94 -3.42
CA THR A 38 -2.49 7.11 -3.57
C THR A 38 -2.31 7.48 -5.04
N ALA A 39 -2.06 6.49 -5.91
CA ALA A 39 -1.95 6.70 -7.35
C ALA A 39 -3.22 7.31 -7.96
N GLY A 40 -4.39 6.78 -7.60
CA GLY A 40 -5.69 7.29 -8.05
C GLY A 40 -5.99 8.70 -7.55
N LEU A 41 -5.69 8.99 -6.27
CA LEU A 41 -5.91 10.32 -5.68
C LEU A 41 -4.99 11.37 -6.32
N VAL A 42 -3.72 11.05 -6.56
CA VAL A 42 -2.79 11.95 -7.26
C VAL A 42 -3.28 12.24 -8.68
N LEU A 43 -3.71 11.22 -9.42
CA LEU A 43 -4.28 11.41 -10.76
C LEU A 43 -5.52 12.31 -10.73
N LEU A 44 -6.43 12.06 -9.79
CA LEU A 44 -7.65 12.85 -9.62
C LEU A 44 -7.33 14.31 -9.28
N ALA A 45 -6.35 14.57 -8.41
CA ALA A 45 -5.90 15.91 -8.08
C ALA A 45 -5.38 16.65 -9.33
N VAL A 46 -4.54 16.00 -10.14
CA VAL A 46 -4.03 16.55 -11.41
C VAL A 46 -5.18 16.92 -12.35
N LEU A 47 -6.18 16.05 -12.49
CA LEU A 47 -7.34 16.30 -13.35
C LEU A 47 -8.20 17.46 -12.83
N LEU A 48 -8.44 17.54 -11.52
CA LEU A 48 -9.23 18.62 -10.91
C LEU A 48 -8.53 19.97 -11.04
N VAL A 49 -7.22 20.02 -10.82
CA VAL A 49 -6.40 21.23 -11.02
C VAL A 49 -6.45 21.67 -12.48
N THR A 50 -6.26 20.73 -13.41
CA THR A 50 -6.35 21.01 -14.85
C THR A 50 -7.73 21.58 -15.23
N ALA A 51 -8.80 20.97 -14.72
CA ALA A 51 -10.17 21.43 -14.94
C ALA A 51 -10.41 22.82 -14.36
N ALA A 52 -9.93 23.11 -13.15
CA ALA A 52 -10.06 24.41 -12.51
C ALA A 52 -9.41 25.51 -13.38
N PHE A 53 -8.18 25.30 -13.84
CA PHE A 53 -7.49 26.24 -14.72
C PHE A 53 -8.17 26.38 -16.08
N ALA A 54 -8.65 25.29 -16.68
CA ALA A 54 -9.34 25.31 -17.96
C ALA A 54 -10.67 26.10 -17.91
N VAL A 55 -11.37 26.11 -16.77
CA VAL A 55 -12.60 26.90 -16.56
C VAL A 55 -12.31 28.39 -16.43
N VAL A 56 -11.15 28.77 -15.90
CA VAL A 56 -10.72 30.18 -15.73
C VAL A 56 -10.17 30.78 -17.03
N ALA A 57 -9.52 29.97 -17.88
CA ALA A 57 -8.92 30.40 -19.13
C ALA A 57 -9.97 30.98 -20.12
N ARG A 58 -9.95 32.31 -20.30
CA ARG A 58 -10.92 33.03 -21.16
C ARG A 58 -10.71 32.85 -22.66
N ARG A 59 -9.47 32.60 -23.11
CA ARG A 59 -9.10 32.47 -24.53
C ARG A 59 -8.96 30.99 -24.91
N GLY A 60 -9.53 30.60 -26.04
CA GLY A 60 -9.51 29.21 -26.53
C GLY A 60 -8.11 28.60 -26.58
N VAL A 61 -7.12 29.36 -27.04
CA VAL A 61 -5.71 28.93 -27.10
C VAL A 61 -5.14 28.61 -25.71
N LEU A 62 -5.38 29.48 -24.71
CA LEU A 62 -4.91 29.26 -23.34
C LEU A 62 -5.57 28.02 -22.73
N ARG A 63 -6.86 27.81 -23.02
CA ARG A 63 -7.59 26.61 -22.57
C ARG A 63 -7.03 25.34 -23.21
N VAL A 64 -6.75 25.36 -24.51
CA VAL A 64 -6.12 24.23 -25.21
C VAL A 64 -4.74 23.95 -24.61
N PHE A 65 -3.93 24.98 -24.36
CA PHE A 65 -2.63 24.83 -23.73
C PHE A 65 -2.72 24.16 -22.35
N VAL A 66 -3.61 24.63 -21.47
CA VAL A 66 -3.83 24.02 -20.14
C VAL A 66 -4.26 22.56 -20.26
N LEU A 67 -5.17 22.24 -21.18
CA LEU A 67 -5.63 20.86 -21.39
C LEU A 67 -4.52 19.96 -21.91
N VAL A 68 -3.67 20.46 -22.82
CA VAL A 68 -2.50 19.72 -23.32
C VAL A 68 -1.50 19.46 -22.19
N VAL A 69 -1.12 20.49 -21.44
CA VAL A 69 -0.16 20.35 -20.33
C VAL A 69 -0.72 19.43 -19.24
N GLY A 70 -1.98 19.59 -18.85
CA GLY A 70 -2.62 18.72 -17.86
C GLY A 70 -2.78 17.29 -18.35
N GLY A 71 -3.06 17.09 -19.64
CA GLY A 71 -3.09 15.77 -20.27
C GLY A 71 -1.72 15.09 -20.26
N ILE A 72 -0.65 15.82 -20.58
CA ILE A 72 0.73 15.31 -20.49
C ILE A 72 1.06 14.92 -19.05
N ALA A 73 0.71 15.75 -18.06
CA ALA A 73 0.93 15.44 -16.65
C ALA A 73 0.20 14.17 -16.21
N ALA A 74 -1.07 14.01 -16.59
CA ALA A 74 -1.86 12.82 -16.29
C ALA A 74 -1.28 11.55 -16.94
N LEU A 75 -0.91 11.63 -18.22
CA LEU A 75 -0.29 10.52 -18.95
C LEU A 75 1.09 10.16 -18.37
N GLY A 76 1.89 11.17 -18.02
CA GLY A 76 3.18 10.97 -17.37
C GLY A 76 3.04 10.26 -16.03
N TRP A 77 2.04 10.63 -15.22
CA TRP A 77 1.74 9.94 -13.96
C TRP A 77 1.33 8.48 -14.19
N VAL A 78 0.42 8.22 -15.13
CA VAL A 78 0.01 6.86 -15.49
C VAL A 78 1.21 6.02 -15.95
N ALA A 79 2.13 6.60 -16.74
CA ALA A 79 3.34 5.92 -17.16
C ALA A 79 4.26 5.57 -15.97
N VAL A 80 4.42 6.47 -15.00
CA VAL A 80 5.18 6.19 -13.77
C VAL A 80 4.55 5.05 -12.98
N VAL A 81 3.22 5.06 -12.81
CA VAL A 81 2.50 3.98 -12.11
C VAL A 81 2.66 2.65 -12.83
N ALA A 82 2.54 2.62 -14.15
CA ALA A 82 2.72 1.42 -14.95
C ALA A 82 4.15 0.87 -14.89
N LEU A 83 5.16 1.75 -14.89
CA LEU A 83 6.56 1.33 -14.71
C LEU A 83 6.81 0.80 -13.30
N ALA A 84 6.22 1.42 -12.27
CA ALA A 84 6.34 0.95 -10.89
C ALA A 84 5.68 -0.42 -10.69
N ASP A 85 4.56 -0.67 -11.35
CA ASP A 85 3.85 -1.96 -11.32
C ASP A 85 4.68 -3.10 -11.93
N GLN A 86 5.39 -2.83 -13.04
CA GLN A 86 6.29 -3.82 -13.66
C GLN A 86 7.48 -4.23 -12.79
N VAL A 87 7.89 -3.37 -11.85
CA VAL A 87 8.96 -3.65 -10.89
C VAL A 87 8.41 -4.25 -9.60
N SER A 88 7.09 -4.19 -9.39
CA SER A 88 6.45 -4.78 -8.23
C SER A 88 6.43 -6.29 -8.38
N VAL A 89 7.18 -6.96 -7.52
CA VAL A 89 7.20 -8.42 -7.45
C VAL A 89 5.94 -8.90 -6.73
N GLU A 90 5.20 -9.79 -7.37
CA GLU A 90 4.05 -10.45 -6.75
C GLU A 90 4.57 -11.55 -5.81
N ASN A 91 4.31 -11.39 -4.52
CA ASN A 91 4.69 -12.41 -3.53
C ASN A 91 3.80 -13.64 -3.71
N ARG A 92 4.39 -14.83 -3.66
CA ARG A 92 3.62 -16.07 -3.72
C ARG A 92 3.10 -16.43 -2.34
N GLU A 93 1.82 -16.72 -2.23
CA GLU A 93 1.22 -17.22 -0.99
C GLU A 93 1.51 -18.71 -0.85
N VAL A 94 2.08 -19.10 0.30
CA VAL A 94 2.57 -20.46 0.56
C VAL A 94 1.66 -21.17 1.55
N SER A 95 1.23 -20.46 2.60
CA SER A 95 0.27 -20.97 3.56
C SER A 95 -0.56 -19.84 4.17
N GLU A 96 -1.75 -20.20 4.65
CA GLU A 96 -2.70 -19.29 5.25
C GLU A 96 -3.30 -19.91 6.52
N VAL A 97 -3.41 -19.11 7.57
CA VAL A 97 -4.12 -19.45 8.81
C VAL A 97 -5.12 -18.34 9.10
N ALA A 98 -6.40 -18.67 9.04
CA ALA A 98 -7.50 -17.72 9.25
C ALA A 98 -8.07 -17.83 10.67
N ASP A 99 -8.41 -16.68 11.25
CA ASP A 99 -9.18 -16.56 12.49
C ASP A 99 -10.18 -15.38 12.37
N GLY A 100 -11.45 -15.71 12.14
CA GLY A 100 -12.49 -14.72 11.86
C GLY A 100 -12.19 -13.88 10.61
N ASP A 101 -12.13 -12.55 10.78
CA ASP A 101 -11.81 -11.59 9.72
C ASP A 101 -10.29 -11.39 9.50
N ARG A 102 -9.45 -12.07 10.29
CA ARG A 102 -7.99 -11.97 10.23
C ARG A 102 -7.37 -13.21 9.58
N ARG A 103 -6.29 -13.01 8.84
CA ARG A 103 -5.55 -14.06 8.14
C ARG A 103 -4.04 -13.84 8.29
N LEU A 104 -3.34 -14.82 8.86
CA LEU A 104 -1.88 -14.89 8.77
C LEU A 104 -1.52 -15.59 7.48
N VAL A 105 -0.75 -14.91 6.62
CA VAL A 105 -0.34 -15.43 5.31
C VAL A 105 1.17 -15.50 5.28
N VAL A 106 1.71 -16.68 5.01
CA VAL A 106 3.12 -16.85 4.70
C VAL A 106 3.30 -16.55 3.23
N VAL A 107 4.10 -15.53 2.96
CA VAL A 107 4.42 -15.06 1.62
C VAL A 107 5.88 -15.33 1.32
N GLU A 108 6.13 -15.84 0.13
CA GLU A 108 7.45 -16.04 -0.44
C GLU A 108 7.74 -14.85 -1.37
N GLY A 109 8.77 -14.08 -1.03
CA GLY A 109 9.25 -12.99 -1.87
C GLY A 109 9.87 -13.54 -3.15
N ALA A 110 9.20 -13.33 -4.28
CA ALA A 110 9.62 -13.83 -5.59
C ALA A 110 10.63 -12.90 -6.26
N LEU A 111 11.76 -12.60 -5.63
CA LEU A 111 12.84 -11.95 -6.36
C LEU A 111 13.49 -12.98 -7.30
N GLY A 112 13.95 -12.51 -8.46
CA GLY A 112 15.04 -13.16 -9.20
C GLY A 112 16.37 -13.20 -8.42
N ALA A 113 16.31 -13.23 -7.08
CA ALA A 113 17.34 -13.72 -6.21
C ALA A 113 17.31 -15.24 -6.27
N ILE A 114 18.49 -15.84 -6.25
CA ILE A 114 18.64 -17.31 -6.29
C ILE A 114 17.99 -17.94 -5.05
N ASP A 115 17.82 -17.16 -3.98
CA ASP A 115 17.35 -17.59 -2.67
C ASP A 115 16.08 -16.83 -2.21
N PRO A 116 15.00 -17.54 -1.82
CA PRO A 116 13.74 -16.92 -1.41
C PRO A 116 13.85 -16.26 -0.03
N VAL A 117 13.04 -15.21 0.19
CA VAL A 117 12.81 -14.62 1.51
C VAL A 117 11.36 -14.85 1.92
N TYR A 118 11.13 -15.56 3.02
CA TYR A 118 9.79 -15.76 3.56
C TYR A 118 9.42 -14.66 4.54
N ALA A 119 8.21 -14.12 4.41
CA ALA A 119 7.62 -13.21 5.38
C ALA A 119 6.26 -13.75 5.84
N VAL A 120 5.86 -13.37 7.05
CA VAL A 120 4.50 -13.59 7.55
C VAL A 120 3.83 -12.24 7.63
N VAL A 121 2.74 -12.11 6.89
CA VAL A 121 1.89 -10.92 6.91
C VAL A 121 0.57 -11.24 7.60
N LEU A 122 0.06 -10.28 8.34
CA LEU A 122 -1.27 -10.33 8.91
C LEU A 122 -2.19 -9.45 8.06
N ARG A 123 -3.24 -10.07 7.53
CA ARG A 123 -4.31 -9.40 6.78
C ARG A 123 -5.58 -9.33 7.61
N SER A 124 -6.34 -8.26 7.43
CA SER A 124 -7.65 -8.09 8.04
C SER A 124 -8.64 -7.47 7.07
N GLY A 125 -9.87 -7.99 7.09
CA GLY A 125 -10.97 -7.51 6.26
C GLY A 125 -10.93 -8.05 4.82
N GLY A 126 -11.42 -7.25 3.87
CA GLY A 126 -11.49 -7.68 2.48
C GLY A 126 -11.81 -6.57 1.49
N GLY A 127 -11.63 -6.90 0.20
CA GLY A 127 -11.86 -5.98 -0.90
C GLY A 127 -10.82 -4.86 -0.94
N PRO A 128 -11.17 -3.67 -1.44
CA PRO A 128 -10.20 -2.62 -1.67
C PRO A 128 -9.61 -2.06 -0.37
N PHE A 129 -10.28 -2.21 0.78
CA PHE A 129 -9.82 -1.71 2.08
C PHE A 129 -9.19 -2.79 2.96
N GLU A 130 -8.79 -3.92 2.37
CA GLU A 130 -8.03 -4.94 3.10
C GLU A 130 -6.75 -4.31 3.66
N GLN A 131 -6.50 -4.56 4.95
CA GLN A 131 -5.28 -4.13 5.63
C GLN A 131 -4.26 -5.28 5.59
N GLU A 132 -2.97 -4.95 5.50
CA GLU A 132 -1.86 -5.89 5.48
C GLU A 132 -0.66 -5.31 6.22
N THR A 133 -0.17 -6.01 7.23
CA THR A 133 1.02 -5.63 8.02
C THR A 133 2.01 -6.78 8.10
N VAL A 134 3.30 -6.49 8.23
CA VAL A 134 4.34 -7.51 8.36
C VAL A 134 4.53 -7.85 9.84
N VAL A 135 4.39 -9.12 10.19
CA VAL A 135 4.61 -9.63 11.54
C VAL A 135 6.04 -10.15 11.71
N TYR A 136 6.51 -10.87 10.69
CA TYR A 136 7.81 -11.51 10.69
C TYR A 136 8.42 -11.44 9.30
N GLN A 137 9.72 -11.19 9.23
CA GLN A 137 10.49 -11.26 7.99
C GLN A 137 11.74 -12.11 8.20
N GLY A 138 11.80 -13.24 7.52
CA GLY A 138 12.97 -14.14 7.56
C GLY A 138 14.18 -13.55 6.84
N VAL A 139 15.32 -14.23 7.01
CA VAL A 139 16.53 -13.94 6.25
C VAL A 139 16.52 -14.66 4.90
N GLU A 140 17.35 -14.19 3.97
CA GLU A 140 17.56 -14.84 2.68
C GLU A 140 18.00 -16.30 2.84
N ALA A 141 17.47 -17.18 1.99
CA ALA A 141 17.67 -18.63 2.00
C ALA A 141 17.15 -19.37 3.25
N ALA A 142 16.53 -18.68 4.22
CA ALA A 142 15.90 -19.36 5.34
C ALA A 142 14.70 -20.20 4.87
N PRO A 143 14.45 -21.37 5.49
CA PRO A 143 13.26 -22.13 5.21
C PRO A 143 12.00 -21.35 5.62
N ALA A 144 10.86 -21.72 5.02
CA ALA A 144 9.57 -21.22 5.46
C ALA A 144 9.37 -21.46 6.98
N PRO A 145 8.64 -20.58 7.68
CA PRO A 145 8.25 -20.83 9.06
C PRO A 145 7.58 -22.21 9.22
N ALA A 146 7.95 -22.93 10.27
CA ALA A 146 7.44 -24.27 10.53
C ALA A 146 5.99 -24.23 11.04
N GLU A 147 5.64 -23.20 11.80
CA GLU A 147 4.30 -23.00 12.36
C GLU A 147 4.00 -21.50 12.47
N VAL A 148 2.78 -21.12 12.15
CA VAL A 148 2.25 -19.75 12.30
C VAL A 148 0.86 -19.88 12.90
N ARG A 149 0.56 -19.14 13.96
CA ARG A 149 -0.74 -19.24 14.65
C ARG A 149 -1.09 -17.97 15.41
N PHE A 150 -2.39 -17.80 15.64
CA PHE A 150 -2.90 -16.89 16.67
C PHE A 150 -2.79 -17.57 18.03
N VAL A 151 -2.14 -16.91 18.99
CA VAL A 151 -2.07 -17.40 20.39
C VAL A 151 -3.32 -16.98 21.15
N ASP A 152 -3.74 -15.75 20.90
CA ASP A 152 -4.94 -15.09 21.39
C ASP A 152 -5.35 -14.01 20.36
N PRO A 153 -6.48 -13.29 20.55
CA PRO A 153 -6.98 -12.36 19.53
C PRO A 153 -5.96 -11.31 19.09
N ASP A 154 -5.07 -10.87 19.97
CA ASP A 154 -4.16 -9.76 19.73
C ASP A 154 -2.68 -10.21 19.70
N THR A 155 -2.39 -11.50 19.84
CA THR A 155 -1.04 -12.04 19.84
C THR A 155 -0.86 -13.10 18.77
N VAL A 156 0.16 -12.92 17.93
CA VAL A 156 0.54 -13.85 16.87
C VAL A 156 1.89 -14.47 17.19
N GLU A 157 2.04 -15.76 16.87
CA GLU A 157 3.29 -16.50 17.06
C GLU A 157 3.76 -17.11 15.74
N VAL A 158 5.04 -16.88 15.43
CA VAL A 158 5.74 -17.46 14.29
C VAL A 158 6.87 -18.32 14.81
N ARG A 159 6.86 -19.61 14.47
CA ARG A 159 7.93 -20.55 14.82
C ARG A 159 8.74 -20.93 13.60
N THR A 160 10.05 -20.81 13.69
CA THR A 160 10.96 -21.18 12.61
C THR A 160 11.30 -22.68 12.67
N GLY A 161 11.81 -23.23 11.56
CA GLY A 161 12.32 -24.61 11.53
C GLY A 161 13.47 -24.87 12.52
N ALA A 162 14.18 -23.83 12.95
CA ALA A 162 15.23 -23.90 13.97
C ALA A 162 14.67 -23.96 15.42
N GLY A 163 13.35 -23.84 15.61
CA GLY A 163 12.69 -23.90 16.91
C GLY A 163 12.58 -22.55 17.63
N CYS A 164 12.99 -21.43 17.02
CA CYS A 164 12.74 -20.10 17.55
C CYS A 164 11.25 -19.77 17.49
N ALA A 165 10.69 -19.24 18.57
CA ALA A 165 9.32 -18.77 18.64
C ALA A 165 9.30 -17.25 18.84
N TYR A 166 8.78 -16.54 17.84
CA TYR A 166 8.65 -15.09 17.84
C TYR A 166 7.19 -14.72 18.09
N ARG A 167 6.95 -13.87 19.09
CA ARG A 167 5.61 -13.36 19.41
C ARG A 167 5.54 -11.88 19.16
N SER A 168 4.43 -11.44 18.57
CA SER A 168 4.14 -10.03 18.35
C SER A 168 2.72 -9.74 18.81
N GLU A 169 2.55 -8.58 19.43
CA GLU A 169 1.24 -8.00 19.74
C GLU A 169 0.74 -7.21 18.53
N VAL A 170 -0.57 -7.22 18.31
CA VAL A 170 -1.25 -6.60 17.18
C VAL A 170 -2.34 -5.68 17.69
N GLU A 171 -2.27 -4.41 17.30
CA GLU A 171 -3.34 -3.47 17.58
C GLU A 171 -4.55 -3.73 16.67
N ALA A 172 -5.71 -3.92 17.30
CA ALA A 172 -6.89 -4.43 16.61
C ALA A 172 -7.46 -3.53 15.49
N VAL A 173 -7.17 -2.23 15.52
CA VAL A 173 -7.77 -1.21 14.63
C VAL A 173 -6.83 -0.81 13.50
N THR A 174 -5.56 -0.57 13.82
CA THR A 174 -4.55 -0.05 12.88
C THR A 174 -3.70 -1.16 12.27
N LEU A 175 -3.77 -2.37 12.83
CA LEU A 175 -2.85 -3.47 12.52
C LEU A 175 -1.38 -3.11 12.80
N ALA A 176 -1.13 -2.18 13.72
CA ALA A 176 0.22 -1.94 14.22
C ALA A 176 0.73 -3.19 14.94
N VAL A 177 1.97 -3.59 14.66
CA VAL A 177 2.60 -4.79 15.23
C VAL A 177 3.79 -4.39 16.08
N ASP A 178 3.87 -4.91 17.30
CA ASP A 178 5.00 -4.69 18.22
C ASP A 178 5.49 -6.01 18.88
N PRO A 179 6.76 -6.41 18.70
CA PRO A 179 7.71 -5.93 17.68
C PRO A 179 7.48 -6.64 16.35
N VAL A 180 7.84 -5.98 15.24
CA VAL A 180 8.04 -6.67 13.96
C VAL A 180 9.38 -7.40 14.00
N HIS A 181 9.34 -8.74 13.99
CA HIS A 181 10.55 -9.55 14.10
C HIS A 181 11.30 -9.64 12.77
N ARG A 182 12.58 -9.24 12.80
CA ARG A 182 13.51 -9.29 11.66
C ARG A 182 14.84 -9.91 12.11
N PRO A 183 14.91 -11.25 12.26
CA PRO A 183 16.14 -11.93 12.63
C PRO A 183 17.29 -11.59 11.68
N LEU A 184 18.51 -11.51 12.22
CA LEU A 184 19.72 -11.26 11.45
C LEU A 184 20.42 -12.55 10.99
N ARG A 185 20.01 -13.71 11.53
CA ARG A 185 20.56 -15.04 11.22
C ARG A 185 19.44 -16.07 11.16
N ALA A 186 19.58 -17.07 10.28
CA ALA A 186 18.62 -18.17 10.15
C ALA A 186 18.67 -19.14 11.34
N ASP A 187 19.86 -19.32 11.92
CA ASP A 187 20.15 -20.38 12.89
C ASP A 187 20.09 -19.91 14.35
N GLY A 188 19.54 -18.72 14.60
CA GLY A 188 19.55 -18.13 15.95
C GLY A 188 18.39 -17.19 16.22
N CYS A 189 18.03 -17.15 17.50
CA CYS A 189 17.27 -16.10 18.16
C CYS A 189 18.22 -15.42 19.18
#